data_AF-A0A9Q3XT98-F1
#
_entry.id   AF-A0A9Q3XT98-F1
#
_cell.length_a   1.000
_cell.length_b   1.000
_cell.length_c   1.000
_cell.angle_alpha   90.00
_cell.angle_beta   90.00
_cell.angle_gamma   90.00
#
_symmetry.space_group_name_H-M   'P 1'
#
loop_
_entity.id
_entity.type
_entity.pdbx_description
1 polymer ?
#
loop_
_entity_poly.entity_id
_entity_poly.type
_entity_poly.pdbx_seq_one_letter_code
_entity_poly.pdbx_strand_id
1 'polypeptide(L)'
;MILIKVAHLLFRALKFVFIMTICYLVYIALLSDILTKGYHIIAYLTIWLLSSYVIAPKVNRFISNHYLPNYFIGRSVTSDGLLGDPVNIAINGSEETMKNIFLESGWHIADNLTFKSSVKIVIASLLKNSYPTAPVSTLYLFNDKQSFAFEKEINNNPRRRHHIRVWKTPGNWYLPGGYKTDWLCAATFDQKVGLSLYNGQITHKIIGNVDQERDFVLNTFKNSNISYQINVVENFTTGYHSKNGGGDRIYTDGALPFVDLSKDI
;
A
#
# COMPACT_ATOMS: atom_id res chain seq x y z
N MET A 1 17.54 6.15 46.10
CA MET A 1 16.32 6.35 45.29
C MET A 1 16.14 7.79 44.79
N ILE A 2 16.38 8.83 45.62
CA ILE A 2 16.27 10.25 45.22
C ILE A 2 17.34 10.66 44.19
N LEU A 3 18.60 10.28 44.40
CA LEU A 3 19.72 10.61 43.50
C LEU A 3 19.49 10.12 42.04
N ILE A 4 18.94 8.91 41.89
CA ILE A 4 18.63 8.31 40.59
C ILE A 4 17.48 9.08 39.90
N LYS A 5 16.46 9.50 40.64
CA LYS A 5 15.37 10.33 40.11
C LYS A 5 15.88 11.70 39.64
N VAL A 6 16.79 12.32 40.39
CA VAL A 6 17.42 13.60 40.04
C VAL A 6 18.30 13.45 38.79
N ALA A 7 19.11 12.39 38.70
CA ALA A 7 19.93 12.11 37.51
C ALA A 7 19.08 11.89 36.25
N HIS A 8 17.97 11.15 36.35
CA HIS A 8 17.04 10.98 35.22
C HIS A 8 16.35 12.29 34.82
N LEU A 9 15.99 13.15 35.78
CA LEU A 9 15.41 14.45 35.50
C LEU A 9 16.41 15.35 34.75
N LEU A 10 17.66 15.39 35.22
CA LEU A 10 18.74 16.13 34.57
C LEU A 10 19.02 15.62 33.15
N PHE A 11 19.07 14.31 32.95
CA PHE A 11 19.25 13.73 31.62
C PHE A 11 18.12 14.09 30.66
N ARG A 12 16.86 14.06 31.14
CA ARG A 12 15.69 14.49 30.35
C ARG A 12 15.75 15.98 30.02
N ALA A 13 16.15 16.82 30.97
CA ALA A 13 16.32 18.26 30.77
C ALA A 13 17.42 18.56 29.76
N LEU A 14 18.58 17.91 29.86
CA LEU A 14 19.67 18.05 28.90
C LEU A 14 19.26 17.60 27.49
N LYS A 15 18.56 16.47 27.38
CA LYS A 15 18.01 16.00 26.10
C LYS A 15 17.00 17.00 25.53
N PHE A 16 16.13 17.57 26.36
CA PHE A 16 15.17 18.58 25.95
C PHE A 16 15.87 19.85 25.43
N VAL A 17 16.83 20.39 26.18
CA VAL A 17 17.62 21.56 25.77
C VAL A 17 18.35 21.28 24.47
N PHE A 18 19.02 20.13 24.36
CA PHE A 18 19.73 19.73 23.14
C PHE A 18 18.80 19.67 21.91
N ILE A 19 17.62 19.06 22.05
CA ILE A 19 16.61 19.02 20.97
C ILE A 19 16.16 20.43 20.62
N MET A 20 15.85 21.27 21.61
CA MET A 20 15.41 22.65 21.38
C MET A 20 16.49 23.49 20.69
N THR A 21 17.76 23.32 21.06
CA THR A 21 18.88 23.98 20.41
C THR A 21 19.03 23.53 18.96
N ILE A 22 18.94 22.21 18.67
CA ILE A 22 18.95 21.71 17.29
C ILE A 22 17.77 22.28 16.51
N CYS A 23 16.56 22.25 17.05
CA CYS A 23 15.36 22.79 16.40
C CYS A 23 15.52 24.28 16.10
N TYR A 24 16.08 25.06 17.03
CA TYR A 24 16.35 26.49 16.84
C TYR A 24 17.43 26.74 15.78
N LEU A 25 18.50 25.95 15.77
CA LEU A 25 19.55 26.04 14.76
C LEU A 25 19.03 25.67 13.37
N VAL A 26 18.20 24.63 13.27
CA VAL A 26 17.51 24.26 12.01
C VAL A 26 16.55 25.37 11.60
N TYR A 27 15.82 25.97 12.54
CA TYR A 27 14.95 27.11 12.27
C TYR A 27 15.74 28.31 11.74
N ILE A 28 16.86 28.69 12.33
CA ILE A 28 17.67 29.80 11.82
C ILE A 28 18.34 29.45 10.48
N ALA A 29 18.94 28.27 10.37
CA ALA A 29 19.68 27.89 9.18
C ALA A 29 18.78 27.73 7.96
N LEU A 30 17.54 27.28 8.17
CA LEU A 30 16.59 27.04 7.09
C LEU A 30 15.47 28.09 7.15
N LEU A 31 14.68 28.10 8.22
CA LEU A 31 13.36 28.73 8.27
C LEU A 31 13.32 30.24 8.63
N SER A 32 14.38 30.88 9.14
CA SER A 32 14.28 32.27 9.61
C SER A 32 14.05 33.29 8.48
N ASP A 33 14.52 32.97 7.27
CA ASP A 33 14.39 33.81 6.08
C ASP A 33 13.25 33.35 5.13
N ILE A 34 12.36 32.46 5.60
CA ILE A 34 11.33 31.81 4.76
C ILE A 34 10.39 32.78 4.06
N LEU A 35 10.06 33.91 4.71
CA LEU A 35 9.13 34.92 4.17
C LEU A 35 9.85 36.09 3.51
N THR A 36 11.18 36.17 3.58
CA THR A 36 11.92 37.38 3.17
C THR A 36 12.51 37.27 1.77
N LYS A 37 12.81 36.07 1.24
CA LYS A 37 13.45 35.91 -0.08
C LYS A 37 12.92 34.70 -0.88
N GLY A 38 12.56 34.92 -2.16
CA GLY A 38 11.86 33.94 -3.00
C GLY A 38 12.64 32.68 -3.40
N TYR A 39 13.98 32.68 -3.34
CA TYR A 39 14.80 31.52 -3.72
C TYR A 39 14.74 30.37 -2.69
N HIS A 40 14.36 30.65 -1.45
CA HIS A 40 14.25 29.61 -0.41
C HIS A 40 13.15 28.60 -0.73
N ILE A 41 12.04 29.01 -1.37
CA ILE A 41 10.96 28.11 -1.79
C ILE A 41 11.50 27.01 -2.71
N ILE A 42 12.36 27.35 -3.67
CA ILE A 42 12.98 26.38 -4.59
C ILE A 42 13.88 25.44 -3.80
N ALA A 43 14.74 25.96 -2.91
CA ALA A 43 15.60 25.13 -2.08
C ALA A 43 14.80 24.14 -1.21
N TYR A 44 13.67 24.57 -0.63
CA TYR A 44 12.78 23.68 0.13
C TYR A 44 12.13 22.61 -0.70
N LEU A 45 11.60 22.96 -1.87
CA LEU A 45 11.05 21.98 -2.79
C LEU A 45 12.12 20.97 -3.20
N THR A 46 13.35 21.42 -3.47
CA THR A 46 14.48 20.53 -3.77
C THR A 46 14.82 19.62 -2.60
N ILE A 47 14.94 20.16 -1.37
CA ILE A 47 15.20 19.35 -0.17
C ILE A 47 14.08 18.34 0.06
N TRP A 48 12.81 18.76 -0.06
CA TRP A 48 11.67 17.87 0.09
C TRP A 48 11.66 16.78 -0.98
N LEU A 49 11.91 17.11 -2.25
CA LEU A 49 11.99 16.15 -3.34
C LEU A 49 13.13 15.15 -3.12
N LEU A 50 14.33 15.61 -2.79
CA LEU A 50 15.47 14.73 -2.51
C LEU A 50 15.23 13.85 -1.29
N SER A 51 14.71 14.42 -0.22
CA SER A 51 14.42 13.67 1.02
C SER A 51 13.35 12.61 0.76
N SER A 52 12.26 12.98 0.09
CA SER A 52 11.07 12.13 -0.04
C SER A 52 11.20 11.06 -1.14
N TYR A 53 11.88 11.38 -2.24
CA TYR A 53 11.96 10.51 -3.42
C TYR A 53 13.32 9.82 -3.58
N VAL A 54 14.34 10.20 -2.81
CA VAL A 54 15.69 9.58 -2.89
C VAL A 54 16.18 9.06 -1.55
N ILE A 55 16.26 9.91 -0.52
CA ILE A 55 16.92 9.56 0.74
C ILE A 55 16.06 8.61 1.57
N ALA A 56 14.84 9.01 1.92
CA ALA A 56 13.95 8.20 2.76
C ALA A 56 13.64 6.82 2.14
N PRO A 57 13.33 6.68 0.84
CA PRO A 57 13.14 5.37 0.21
C PRO A 57 14.36 4.46 0.32
N LYS A 58 15.58 4.99 0.10
CA LYS A 58 16.82 4.20 0.22
C LYS A 58 17.09 3.76 1.64
N VAL A 59 16.86 4.63 2.62
CA VAL A 59 17.01 4.32 4.04
C VAL A 59 16.00 3.25 4.45
N ASN A 60 14.72 3.44 4.13
CA ASN A 60 13.67 2.46 4.45
C ASN A 60 13.99 1.09 3.85
N ARG A 61 14.41 1.04 2.58
CA ARG A 61 14.79 -0.20 1.91
C ARG A 61 16.02 -0.87 2.53
N PHE A 62 17.02 -0.08 2.92
CA PHE A 62 18.21 -0.60 3.59
C PHE A 62 17.84 -1.27 4.92
N ILE A 63 17.01 -0.61 5.74
CA ILE A 63 16.58 -1.16 7.03
C ILE A 63 15.69 -2.38 6.79
N SER A 64 14.70 -2.29 5.89
CA SER A 64 13.75 -3.37 5.62
C SER A 64 14.43 -4.64 5.13
N ASN A 65 15.45 -4.53 4.27
CA ASN A 65 16.19 -5.69 3.78
C ASN A 65 16.90 -6.47 4.90
N HIS A 66 17.10 -5.85 6.07
CA HIS A 66 17.74 -6.51 7.21
C HIS A 66 16.75 -7.30 8.07
N TYR A 67 15.48 -6.86 8.19
CA TYR A 67 14.53 -7.46 9.13
C TYR A 67 13.25 -8.02 8.48
N LEU A 68 12.84 -7.55 7.29
CA LEU A 68 11.67 -8.08 6.62
C LEU A 68 12.01 -9.41 5.96
N PRO A 69 11.32 -10.49 6.33
CA PRO A 69 11.55 -11.78 5.71
C PRO A 69 11.02 -11.80 4.27
N ASN A 70 11.61 -12.66 3.44
CA ASN A 70 11.12 -12.95 2.10
C ASN A 70 10.06 -14.08 2.10
N TYR A 71 9.40 -14.34 3.22
CA TYR A 71 8.31 -15.31 3.31
C TYR A 71 6.94 -14.65 3.48
N PHE A 72 5.88 -15.42 3.28
CA PHE A 72 4.52 -14.90 3.42
C PHE A 72 4.24 -14.46 4.87
N ILE A 73 4.01 -13.16 5.05
CA ILE A 73 3.61 -12.55 6.34
C ILE A 73 2.20 -11.93 6.29
N GLY A 74 1.40 -12.28 5.28
CA GLY A 74 0.06 -11.70 5.11
C GLY A 74 0.05 -10.27 4.56
N ARG A 75 1.20 -9.71 4.19
CA ARG A 75 1.32 -8.33 3.68
C ARG A 75 2.26 -8.25 2.50
N SER A 76 1.89 -7.43 1.53
CA SER A 76 2.80 -7.01 0.46
C SER A 76 3.82 -5.98 0.98
N VAL A 77 4.84 -5.67 0.18
CA VAL A 77 5.90 -4.71 0.50
C VAL A 77 5.99 -3.65 -0.60
N THR A 78 6.18 -2.38 -0.25
CA THR A 78 6.37 -1.31 -1.24
C THR A 78 7.76 -1.37 -1.86
N SER A 79 7.99 -0.64 -2.96
CA SER A 79 9.34 -0.43 -3.53
C SER A 79 10.35 0.13 -2.54
N ASP A 80 9.86 0.82 -1.52
CA ASP A 80 10.63 1.50 -0.49
C ASP A 80 10.90 0.59 0.72
N GLY A 81 10.44 -0.67 0.69
CA GLY A 81 10.64 -1.62 1.78
C GLY A 81 9.65 -1.48 2.95
N LEU A 82 8.58 -0.70 2.78
CA LEU A 82 7.55 -0.55 3.80
C LEU A 82 6.48 -1.63 3.65
N LEU A 83 5.86 -2.05 4.75
CA LEU A 83 4.74 -2.98 4.70
C LEU A 83 3.55 -2.33 3.97
N GLY A 84 3.18 -2.90 2.84
CA GLY A 84 2.09 -2.49 1.96
C GLY A 84 0.74 -3.06 2.39
N ASP A 85 -0.08 -3.38 1.39
CA ASP A 85 -1.46 -3.81 1.58
C ASP A 85 -1.55 -5.23 2.15
N PRO A 86 -2.57 -5.53 2.99
CA PRO A 86 -2.88 -6.87 3.43
C PRO A 86 -3.26 -7.76 2.25
N VAL A 87 -2.75 -9.00 2.25
CA VAL A 87 -3.25 -10.04 1.36
C VAL A 87 -4.55 -10.57 1.98
N ASN A 88 -5.66 -10.42 1.26
CA ASN A 88 -7.00 -10.66 1.80
C ASN A 88 -7.90 -11.53 0.90
N ILE A 89 -7.41 -12.02 -0.24
CA ILE A 89 -8.09 -13.05 -1.06
C ILE A 89 -7.03 -14.02 -1.62
N ALA A 90 -7.35 -15.31 -1.65
CA ALA A 90 -6.62 -16.35 -2.37
C ALA A 90 -7.48 -16.88 -3.52
N ILE A 91 -6.89 -17.18 -4.68
CA ILE A 91 -7.62 -17.69 -5.85
C ILE A 91 -6.90 -18.92 -6.42
N ASN A 92 -7.63 -20.01 -6.62
CA ASN A 92 -7.19 -21.21 -7.31
C ASN A 92 -7.79 -21.25 -8.71
N GLY A 93 -6.98 -21.54 -9.72
CA GLY A 93 -7.42 -21.56 -11.12
C GLY A 93 -6.40 -20.96 -12.10
N SER A 94 -6.69 -21.12 -13.39
CA SER A 94 -5.86 -20.58 -14.46
C SER A 94 -5.87 -19.04 -14.48
N GLU A 95 -4.79 -18.45 -14.98
CA GLU A 95 -4.71 -16.99 -15.16
C GLU A 95 -5.88 -16.45 -16.01
N GLU A 96 -6.25 -17.20 -17.05
CA GLU A 96 -7.33 -16.84 -17.97
C GLU A 96 -8.68 -16.81 -17.27
N THR A 97 -9.04 -17.87 -16.53
CA THR A 97 -10.33 -17.94 -15.81
C THR A 97 -10.44 -16.83 -14.77
N MET A 98 -9.35 -16.58 -14.05
CA MET A 98 -9.30 -15.51 -13.05
C MET A 98 -9.41 -14.12 -13.69
N LYS A 99 -8.73 -13.86 -14.81
CA LYS A 99 -8.93 -12.60 -15.56
C LYS A 99 -10.37 -12.45 -16.03
N ASN A 100 -10.96 -13.51 -16.57
CA ASN A 100 -12.32 -13.47 -17.11
C ASN A 100 -13.36 -13.18 -16.02
N ILE A 101 -13.26 -13.78 -14.82
CA ILE A 101 -14.22 -13.50 -13.73
C ILE A 101 -14.15 -12.04 -13.28
N PHE A 102 -12.96 -11.44 -13.21
CA PHE A 102 -12.82 -10.00 -12.93
C PHE A 102 -13.43 -9.13 -14.03
N LEU A 103 -13.14 -9.43 -15.30
CA LEU A 103 -13.64 -8.67 -16.45
C LEU A 103 -15.18 -8.74 -16.55
N GLU A 104 -15.78 -9.93 -16.42
CA GLU A 104 -17.24 -10.10 -16.39
C GLU A 104 -17.89 -9.41 -15.18
N SER A 105 -17.17 -9.32 -14.06
CA SER A 105 -17.60 -8.57 -12.87
C SER A 105 -17.42 -7.04 -13.01
N GLY A 106 -17.07 -6.57 -14.21
CA GLY A 106 -16.92 -5.16 -14.56
C GLY A 106 -15.70 -4.50 -13.95
N TRP A 107 -14.63 -5.26 -13.71
CA TRP A 107 -13.31 -4.72 -13.40
C TRP A 107 -12.50 -4.54 -14.68
N HIS A 108 -11.54 -3.63 -14.64
CA HIS A 108 -10.62 -3.37 -15.75
C HIS A 108 -9.19 -3.73 -15.35
N ILE A 109 -8.43 -4.34 -16.25
CA ILE A 109 -7.00 -4.57 -16.03
C ILE A 109 -6.29 -3.20 -16.04
N ALA A 110 -5.51 -2.92 -15.00
CA ALA A 110 -4.76 -1.69 -14.89
C ALA A 110 -3.61 -1.64 -15.91
N ASP A 111 -3.37 -0.46 -16.48
CA ASP A 111 -2.24 -0.21 -17.35
C ASP A 111 -0.91 -0.39 -16.58
N ASN A 112 0.14 -0.77 -17.30
CA ASN A 112 1.47 -0.79 -16.71
C ASN A 112 1.91 0.61 -16.28
N LEU A 113 2.57 0.71 -15.12
CA LEU A 113 3.19 1.95 -14.65
C LEU A 113 4.38 2.30 -15.56
N THR A 114 4.18 3.29 -16.42
CA THR A 114 5.17 3.82 -17.38
C THR A 114 5.17 5.34 -17.30
N PHE A 115 6.15 6.01 -17.91
CA PHE A 115 6.14 7.48 -17.99
C PHE A 115 4.85 8.01 -18.63
N LYS A 116 4.40 7.37 -19.73
CA LYS A 116 3.18 7.74 -20.45
C LYS A 116 1.93 7.61 -19.58
N SER A 117 1.75 6.49 -18.89
CA SER A 117 0.59 6.28 -18.01
C SER A 117 0.65 7.15 -16.75
N SER A 118 1.86 7.48 -16.27
CA SER A 118 2.08 8.43 -15.16
C SER A 118 1.69 9.87 -15.54
N VAL A 119 2.01 10.32 -16.76
CA VAL A 119 1.55 11.63 -17.24
C VAL A 119 0.03 11.61 -17.44
N LYS A 120 -0.52 10.53 -18.01
CA LYS A 120 -1.96 10.38 -18.24
C LYS A 120 -2.77 10.42 -16.93
N ILE A 121 -2.32 9.73 -15.87
CA ILE A 121 -3.00 9.76 -14.57
C ILE A 121 -2.94 11.14 -13.91
N VAL A 122 -1.81 11.87 -14.05
CA VAL A 122 -1.70 13.25 -13.55
C VAL A 122 -2.70 14.18 -14.27
N ILE A 123 -2.75 14.11 -15.60
CA ILE A 123 -3.69 14.91 -16.40
C ILE A 123 -5.13 14.55 -16.05
N ALA A 124 -5.47 13.26 -15.97
CA ALA A 124 -6.81 12.80 -15.62
C ALA A 124 -7.24 13.28 -14.23
N SER A 125 -6.33 13.24 -13.24
CA SER A 125 -6.60 13.69 -11.87
C SER A 125 -6.80 15.21 -11.76
N LEU A 126 -6.06 16.00 -12.55
CA LEU A 126 -6.19 17.45 -12.62
C LEU A 126 -7.49 17.87 -13.33
N LEU A 127 -7.80 17.24 -14.46
CA LEU A 127 -8.99 17.53 -15.26
C LEU A 127 -10.27 16.86 -14.73
N LYS A 128 -10.15 16.00 -13.70
CA LYS A 128 -11.24 15.15 -13.17
C LYS A 128 -11.88 14.26 -14.25
N ASN A 129 -11.07 13.80 -15.19
CA ASN A 129 -11.50 12.86 -16.23
C ASN A 129 -11.40 11.43 -15.70
N SER A 130 -12.32 10.57 -16.11
CA SER A 130 -12.27 9.13 -15.84
C SER A 130 -11.06 8.50 -16.54
N TYR A 131 -10.39 7.57 -15.85
CA TYR A 131 -9.32 6.73 -16.38
C TYR A 131 -9.43 5.31 -15.78
N PRO A 132 -10.36 4.48 -16.29
CA PRO A 132 -10.72 3.22 -15.64
C PRO A 132 -9.59 2.19 -15.53
N THR A 133 -8.57 2.29 -16.39
CA THR A 133 -7.37 1.43 -16.37
C THR A 133 -6.15 2.14 -15.77
N ALA A 134 -6.35 3.14 -14.92
CA ALA A 134 -5.24 3.89 -14.32
C ALA A 134 -4.23 2.95 -13.63
N PRO A 135 -2.91 3.17 -13.79
CA PRO A 135 -1.90 2.32 -13.20
C PRO A 135 -1.90 2.44 -11.67
N VAL A 136 -1.53 1.35 -11.01
CA VAL A 136 -1.28 1.31 -9.56
C VAL A 136 0.21 1.36 -9.24
N SER A 137 0.54 1.80 -8.03
CA SER A 137 1.88 1.65 -7.47
C SER A 137 2.31 0.19 -7.40
N THR A 138 3.60 -0.04 -7.61
CA THR A 138 4.22 -1.37 -7.54
C THR A 138 4.31 -1.85 -6.09
N LEU A 139 3.78 -3.04 -5.83
CA LEU A 139 3.93 -3.75 -4.57
C LEU A 139 4.49 -5.15 -4.83
N TYR A 140 5.21 -5.68 -3.85
CA TYR A 140 5.95 -6.93 -3.95
C TYR A 140 5.38 -7.95 -2.98
N LEU A 141 5.34 -9.21 -3.42
CA LEU A 141 5.07 -10.37 -2.59
C LEU A 141 6.04 -11.47 -3.05
N PHE A 142 6.71 -12.15 -2.11
CA PHE A 142 7.79 -13.10 -2.42
C PHE A 142 8.95 -12.51 -3.24
N ASN A 143 9.23 -11.21 -3.06
CA ASN A 143 10.13 -10.41 -3.90
C ASN A 143 9.71 -10.26 -5.37
N ASP A 144 8.57 -10.81 -5.77
CA ASP A 144 8.02 -10.63 -7.11
C ASP A 144 7.08 -9.43 -7.16
N LYS A 145 7.20 -8.64 -8.23
CA LYS A 145 6.25 -7.58 -8.56
C LYS A 145 4.87 -8.21 -8.83
N GLN A 146 3.80 -7.47 -8.50
CA GLN A 146 2.44 -7.93 -8.83
C GLN A 146 2.33 -8.29 -10.32
N SER A 147 1.72 -9.44 -10.61
CA SER A 147 1.56 -9.97 -11.97
C SER A 147 0.60 -9.08 -12.77
N PHE A 148 -0.46 -8.62 -12.12
CA PHE A 148 -1.43 -7.67 -12.67
C PHE A 148 -2.17 -6.97 -11.53
N ALA A 149 -2.94 -5.94 -11.88
CA ALA A 149 -3.88 -5.30 -10.99
C ALA A 149 -5.18 -5.05 -11.74
N PHE A 150 -6.30 -5.07 -11.02
CA PHE A 150 -7.60 -4.70 -11.54
C PHE A 150 -8.13 -3.47 -10.82
N GLU A 151 -8.88 -2.67 -11.54
CA GLU A 151 -9.43 -1.38 -11.13
C GLU A 151 -10.92 -1.32 -11.44
N LYS A 152 -11.69 -0.70 -10.55
CA LYS A 152 -13.11 -0.39 -10.75
C LYS A 152 -13.42 0.98 -10.17
N GLU A 153 -13.66 1.95 -11.05
CA GLU A 153 -14.00 3.33 -10.67
C GLU A 153 -15.41 3.44 -10.10
N ILE A 154 -15.60 4.37 -9.16
CA ILE A 154 -16.94 4.77 -8.69
C ILE A 154 -17.37 6.05 -9.41
N ASN A 155 -18.52 6.04 -10.07
CA ASN A 155 -19.20 7.24 -10.59
C ASN A 155 -18.30 8.15 -11.45
N ASN A 156 -17.45 7.58 -12.32
CA ASN A 156 -16.47 8.31 -13.14
C ASN A 156 -15.53 9.23 -12.34
N ASN A 157 -15.28 8.91 -11.06
CA ASN A 157 -14.41 9.69 -10.20
C ASN A 157 -13.02 9.01 -10.09
N PRO A 158 -11.97 9.56 -10.71
CA PRO A 158 -10.64 8.95 -10.70
C PRO A 158 -10.00 8.90 -9.30
N ARG A 159 -10.55 9.61 -8.31
CA ARG A 159 -10.02 9.69 -6.94
C ARG A 159 -10.57 8.60 -6.02
N ARG A 160 -11.65 7.92 -6.42
CA ARG A 160 -12.33 6.90 -5.61
C ARG A 160 -12.49 5.64 -6.44
N ARG A 161 -11.69 4.63 -6.13
CA ARG A 161 -11.61 3.42 -6.93
C ARG A 161 -11.30 2.21 -6.05
N HIS A 162 -11.94 1.13 -6.42
CA HIS A 162 -11.65 -0.21 -5.92
C HIS A 162 -10.48 -0.74 -6.73
N HIS A 163 -9.48 -1.30 -6.06
CA HIS A 163 -8.40 -1.96 -6.77
C HIS A 163 -7.95 -3.22 -6.07
N ILE A 164 -7.49 -4.17 -6.87
CA ILE A 164 -6.97 -5.45 -6.39
C ILE A 164 -5.70 -5.79 -7.14
N ARG A 165 -4.61 -5.96 -6.39
CA ARG A 165 -3.33 -6.45 -6.92
C ARG A 165 -3.28 -7.96 -6.79
N VAL A 166 -2.65 -8.63 -7.75
CA VAL A 166 -2.58 -10.09 -7.78
C VAL A 166 -1.14 -10.54 -8.05
N TRP A 167 -0.72 -11.56 -7.31
CA TRP A 167 0.58 -12.20 -7.43
C TRP A 167 0.40 -13.69 -7.67
N LYS A 168 1.18 -14.26 -8.59
CA LYS A 168 1.31 -15.71 -8.71
C LYS A 168 2.03 -16.24 -7.46
N THR A 169 1.46 -17.26 -6.82
CA THR A 169 2.12 -17.93 -5.71
C THR A 169 3.22 -18.85 -6.26
N PRO A 170 4.44 -18.84 -5.68
CA PRO A 170 5.49 -19.77 -6.10
C PRO A 170 5.07 -21.24 -5.87
N GLY A 171 5.36 -22.14 -6.82
CA GLY A 171 4.78 -23.51 -6.85
C GLY A 171 5.08 -24.40 -5.64
N ASN A 172 6.14 -24.12 -4.88
CA ASN A 172 6.52 -24.86 -3.67
C ASN A 172 6.24 -24.07 -2.37
N TRP A 173 5.42 -23.02 -2.45
CA TRP A 173 5.10 -22.19 -1.31
C TRP A 173 3.90 -22.72 -0.53
N TYR A 174 4.08 -22.98 0.77
CA TYR A 174 2.99 -23.23 1.70
C TYR A 174 2.68 -21.97 2.49
N LEU A 175 1.39 -21.69 2.64
CA LEU A 175 0.89 -20.61 3.48
C LEU A 175 0.66 -21.11 4.92
N PRO A 176 0.46 -20.22 5.91
CA PRO A 176 0.16 -20.61 7.29
C PRO A 176 -0.94 -21.67 7.35
N GLY A 177 -0.77 -22.71 8.17
CA GLY A 177 -1.72 -23.83 8.22
C GLY A 177 -1.55 -24.89 7.12
N GLY A 178 -0.54 -24.76 6.25
CA GLY A 178 -0.26 -25.74 5.19
C GLY A 178 -1.10 -25.57 3.93
N TYR A 179 -1.82 -24.45 3.80
CA TYR A 179 -2.61 -24.14 2.62
C TYR A 179 -1.73 -23.84 1.41
N LYS A 180 -2.31 -24.04 0.23
CA LYS A 180 -1.74 -23.70 -1.07
C LYS A 180 -2.76 -22.95 -1.90
N THR A 181 -2.27 -22.06 -2.76
CA THR A 181 -3.11 -21.38 -3.73
C THR A 181 -2.32 -20.97 -4.96
N ASP A 182 -2.99 -20.80 -6.09
CA ASP A 182 -2.37 -20.35 -7.33
C ASP A 182 -2.03 -18.85 -7.30
N TRP A 183 -2.89 -18.05 -6.69
CA TRP A 183 -2.82 -16.60 -6.70
C TRP A 183 -3.16 -16.01 -5.34
N LEU A 184 -2.41 -14.99 -4.95
CA LEU A 184 -2.70 -14.19 -3.76
C LEU A 184 -3.02 -12.77 -4.18
N CYS A 185 -4.02 -12.18 -3.53
CA CYS A 185 -4.53 -10.88 -3.90
C CYS A 185 -4.64 -9.93 -2.70
N ALA A 186 -4.43 -8.65 -2.96
CA ALA A 186 -4.62 -7.58 -1.99
C ALA A 186 -5.63 -6.57 -2.56
N ALA A 187 -6.86 -6.63 -2.06
CA ALA A 187 -7.95 -5.72 -2.40
C ALA A 187 -7.95 -4.53 -1.44
N THR A 188 -7.87 -3.31 -1.95
CA THR A 188 -8.02 -2.08 -1.14
C THR A 188 -8.81 -0.99 -1.88
N PHE A 189 -9.41 -0.10 -1.11
CA PHE A 189 -10.22 1.00 -1.65
C PHE A 189 -9.51 2.34 -1.49
N ASP A 190 -9.15 2.98 -2.60
CA ASP A 190 -8.58 4.32 -2.62
C ASP A 190 -9.67 5.37 -2.39
N GLN A 191 -9.49 6.26 -1.41
CA GLN A 191 -10.43 7.33 -1.10
C GLN A 191 -10.00 8.70 -1.63
N LYS A 192 -8.69 9.03 -1.55
CA LYS A 192 -8.16 10.34 -1.91
C LYS A 192 -6.64 10.32 -2.14
N VAL A 193 -6.12 11.33 -2.83
CA VAL A 193 -4.67 11.60 -2.86
C VAL A 193 -4.24 12.31 -1.58
N GLY A 194 -3.06 11.97 -1.06
CA GLY A 194 -2.46 12.56 0.13
C GLY A 194 -0.94 12.41 0.16
N LEU A 195 -0.31 12.79 1.26
CA LEU A 195 1.12 12.57 1.49
C LEU A 195 1.32 11.35 2.39
N SER A 196 2.33 10.55 2.08
CA SER A 196 2.80 9.44 2.89
C SER A 196 3.45 9.97 4.15
N LEU A 197 3.08 9.42 5.29
CA LEU A 197 3.65 9.80 6.59
C LEU A 197 5.08 9.28 6.79
N TYR A 198 5.52 8.31 5.98
CA TYR A 198 6.82 7.66 6.16
C TYR A 198 7.92 8.25 5.29
N ASN A 199 7.59 8.70 4.09
CA ASN A 199 8.57 9.23 3.15
C ASN A 199 8.16 10.59 2.57
N GLY A 200 6.99 11.16 2.91
CA GLY A 200 6.57 12.46 2.40
C GLY A 200 6.18 12.48 0.92
N GLN A 201 6.13 11.32 0.24
CA GLN A 201 5.71 11.22 -1.15
C GLN A 201 4.20 11.41 -1.30
N ILE A 202 3.78 11.89 -2.46
CA ILE A 202 2.36 11.87 -2.84
C ILE A 202 1.93 10.42 -3.08
N THR A 203 0.92 9.97 -2.33
CA THR A 203 0.33 8.63 -2.40
C THR A 203 -1.20 8.70 -2.38
N HIS A 204 -1.87 7.64 -2.79
CA HIS A 204 -3.28 7.46 -2.49
C HIS A 204 -3.46 7.02 -1.04
N LYS A 205 -4.56 7.46 -0.43
CA LYS A 205 -5.03 7.06 0.88
C LYS A 205 -6.13 6.05 0.73
N ILE A 206 -5.97 4.91 1.37
CA ILE A 206 -6.98 3.85 1.38
C ILE A 206 -7.94 4.01 2.57
N ILE A 207 -9.16 3.47 2.43
CA ILE A 207 -10.04 3.25 3.58
C ILE A 207 -9.44 2.12 4.44
N GLY A 208 -9.51 2.29 5.75
CA GLY A 208 -8.88 1.35 6.66
C GLY A 208 -9.54 -0.02 6.74
N ASN A 209 -10.82 -0.14 6.36
CA ASN A 209 -11.52 -1.42 6.31
C ASN A 209 -11.12 -2.21 5.08
N VAL A 210 -10.10 -3.06 5.19
CA VAL A 210 -9.73 -3.91 4.04
C VAL A 210 -10.68 -5.10 3.87
N ASP A 211 -11.41 -5.48 4.93
CA ASP A 211 -12.37 -6.58 4.88
C ASP A 211 -13.62 -6.19 4.10
N GLN A 212 -14.10 -4.95 4.28
CA GLN A 212 -15.19 -4.42 3.47
C GLN A 212 -14.85 -4.41 1.98
N GLU A 213 -13.60 -4.12 1.62
CA GLU A 213 -13.17 -4.16 0.24
C GLU A 213 -13.03 -5.60 -0.29
N ARG A 214 -12.46 -6.50 0.52
CA ARG A 214 -12.43 -7.94 0.23
C ARG A 214 -13.83 -8.45 -0.09
N ASP A 215 -14.79 -8.17 0.78
CA ASP A 215 -16.17 -8.66 0.65
C ASP A 215 -16.87 -8.00 -0.55
N PHE A 216 -16.56 -6.73 -0.85
CA PHE A 216 -17.01 -6.06 -2.05
C PHE A 216 -16.53 -6.78 -3.31
N VAL A 217 -15.23 -7.08 -3.42
CA VAL A 217 -14.65 -7.82 -4.56
C VAL A 217 -15.37 -9.15 -4.75
N LEU A 218 -15.46 -9.95 -3.69
CA LEU A 218 -16.11 -11.27 -3.74
C LEU A 218 -17.59 -11.17 -4.13
N ASN A 219 -18.29 -10.13 -3.68
CA ASN A 219 -19.67 -9.90 -4.07
C ASN A 219 -19.80 -9.51 -5.56
N THR A 220 -18.80 -8.85 -6.16
CA THR A 220 -18.84 -8.53 -7.59
C THR A 220 -18.82 -9.78 -8.49
N PHE A 221 -18.23 -10.88 -8.03
CA PHE A 221 -18.17 -12.14 -8.78
C PHE A 221 -19.54 -12.76 -9.06
N LYS A 222 -20.58 -12.42 -8.30
CA LYS A 222 -21.97 -12.81 -8.58
C LYS A 222 -22.50 -12.30 -9.94
N ASN A 223 -21.84 -11.31 -10.53
CA ASN A 223 -22.22 -10.76 -11.83
C ASN A 223 -21.54 -11.48 -13.01
N SER A 224 -20.65 -12.44 -12.74
CA SER A 224 -20.00 -13.28 -13.75
C SER A 224 -20.78 -14.58 -13.93
N ASN A 225 -20.70 -15.16 -15.13
CA ASN A 225 -21.24 -16.48 -15.43
C ASN A 225 -20.26 -17.62 -15.10
N ILE A 226 -19.06 -17.30 -14.60
CA ILE A 226 -18.05 -18.29 -14.22
C ILE A 226 -18.43 -18.90 -12.87
N SER A 227 -18.47 -20.22 -12.81
CA SER A 227 -18.70 -20.97 -11.57
C SER A 227 -17.52 -20.80 -10.62
N TYR A 228 -17.81 -20.58 -9.34
CA TYR A 228 -16.79 -20.48 -8.30
C TYR A 228 -17.32 -20.99 -6.95
N GLN A 229 -16.40 -21.43 -6.10
CA GLN A 229 -16.69 -21.74 -4.70
C GLN A 229 -15.82 -20.87 -3.79
N ILE A 230 -16.39 -20.33 -2.71
CA ILE A 230 -15.64 -19.58 -1.70
C ILE A 230 -15.57 -20.40 -0.42
N ASN A 231 -14.36 -20.67 0.04
CA ASN A 231 -14.11 -21.23 1.37
C ASN A 231 -13.35 -20.19 2.21
N VAL A 232 -13.97 -19.72 3.29
CA VAL A 232 -13.36 -18.72 4.17
C VAL A 232 -12.57 -19.41 5.27
N VAL A 233 -11.25 -19.20 5.28
CA VAL A 233 -10.41 -19.62 6.40
C VAL A 233 -10.37 -18.49 7.41
N GLU A 234 -11.16 -18.63 8.47
CA GLU A 234 -11.15 -17.72 9.62
C GLU A 234 -9.79 -17.77 10.32
N ASN A 235 -9.34 -16.62 10.86
CA ASN A 235 -8.08 -16.51 11.59
C ASN A 235 -6.85 -17.03 10.82
N PHE A 236 -6.86 -16.95 9.49
CA PHE A 236 -5.73 -17.32 8.65
C PHE A 236 -4.47 -16.53 9.02
N THR A 237 -4.66 -15.25 9.32
CA THR A 237 -3.73 -14.43 10.09
C THR A 237 -4.42 -13.94 11.36
N THR A 238 -3.65 -13.46 12.33
CA THR A 238 -4.23 -12.71 13.45
C THR A 238 -4.86 -11.43 12.93
N GLY A 239 -6.11 -11.14 13.26
CA GLY A 239 -6.69 -9.83 12.98
C GLY A 239 -5.86 -8.70 13.61
N TYR A 240 -5.69 -7.59 12.89
CA TYR A 240 -4.80 -6.52 13.34
C TYR A 240 -5.28 -5.12 12.96
N HIS A 241 -4.80 -4.16 13.75
CA HIS A 241 -4.90 -2.74 13.46
C HIS A 241 -3.48 -2.20 13.20
N SER A 242 -3.22 -1.71 12.00
CA SER A 242 -1.88 -1.32 11.58
C SER A 242 -1.89 -0.09 10.67
N LYS A 243 -0.78 0.16 9.98
CA LYS A 243 -0.66 1.17 8.92
C LYS A 243 -0.05 0.55 7.64
N ASN A 244 -0.47 1.02 6.47
CA ASN A 244 0.13 0.68 5.17
C ASN A 244 1.42 1.48 4.91
N GLY A 245 2.07 1.26 3.76
CA GLY A 245 3.30 1.97 3.39
C GLY A 245 3.13 3.49 3.17
N GLY A 246 1.89 3.98 3.09
CA GLY A 246 1.54 5.41 3.08
C GLY A 246 1.27 6.00 4.47
N GLY A 247 1.12 5.17 5.51
CA GLY A 247 0.76 5.60 6.85
C GLY A 247 -0.75 5.64 7.13
N ASP A 248 -1.57 5.15 6.21
CA ASP A 248 -3.02 5.04 6.41
C ASP A 248 -3.34 3.88 7.33
N ARG A 249 -4.32 4.07 8.21
CA ARG A 249 -4.75 3.02 9.15
C ARG A 249 -5.38 1.88 8.36
N ILE A 250 -5.05 0.65 8.74
CA ILE A 250 -5.66 -0.60 8.25
C ILE A 250 -6.26 -1.32 9.45
N TYR A 251 -7.41 -1.94 9.26
CA TYR A 251 -7.96 -2.96 10.15
C TYR A 251 -8.46 -4.16 9.33
N THR A 252 -8.19 -5.36 9.84
CA THR A 252 -8.66 -6.64 9.26
C THR A 252 -8.99 -7.64 10.36
N ASP A 253 -10.00 -8.48 10.10
CA ASP A 253 -10.37 -9.66 10.88
C ASP A 253 -9.34 -10.81 10.75
N GLY A 254 -8.45 -10.74 9.75
CA GLY A 254 -7.41 -11.72 9.49
C GLY A 254 -7.88 -12.98 8.74
N ALA A 255 -9.15 -13.04 8.33
CA ALA A 255 -9.69 -14.14 7.53
C ALA A 255 -9.23 -14.06 6.07
N LEU A 256 -8.99 -15.23 5.46
CA LEU A 256 -8.61 -15.34 4.06
C LEU A 256 -9.60 -16.25 3.30
N PRO A 257 -10.47 -15.67 2.46
CA PRO A 257 -11.29 -16.40 1.51
C PRO A 257 -10.44 -17.01 0.39
N PHE A 258 -10.60 -18.32 0.18
CA PHE A 258 -10.09 -19.06 -0.97
C PHE A 258 -11.22 -19.19 -2.00
N VAL A 259 -11.01 -18.58 -3.16
CA VAL A 259 -11.91 -18.67 -4.31
C VAL A 259 -11.39 -19.77 -5.22
N ASP A 260 -12.17 -20.83 -5.38
CA ASP A 260 -11.86 -21.92 -6.29
C ASP A 260 -12.61 -21.71 -7.62
N LEU A 261 -11.85 -21.44 -8.68
CA LEU A 261 -12.32 -21.30 -10.06
C LEU A 261 -12.07 -22.57 -10.89
N SER A 262 -11.52 -23.64 -10.29
CA SER A 262 -11.09 -24.85 -11.00
C SER A 262 -12.21 -25.87 -11.23
N LYS A 263 -13.45 -25.54 -10.85
CA LYS A 263 -14.60 -26.42 -11.01
C LYS A 263 -15.63 -25.84 -11.96
N ASP A 264 -15.75 -26.50 -13.11
CA ASP A 264 -17.08 -26.78 -13.66
C ASP A 264 -17.81 -27.62 -12.61
N ILE A 265 -18.68 -26.98 -11.80
CA ILE A 265 -19.62 -27.67 -10.91
C ILE A 265 -20.84 -28.09 -11.73
#